data_AF-B2W443-F1
#
_entry.id   AF-B2W443-F1
#
_cell.length_a   1.000
_cell.length_b   1.000
_cell.length_c   1.000
_cell.angle_alpha   90.00
_cell.angle_beta   90.00
_cell.angle_gamma   90.00
#
_symmetry.space_group_name_H-M   'P 1'
#
loop_
_entity.id
_entity.type
_entity.pdbx_description
1 polymer ?
#
loop_
_entity_poly.entity_id
_entity_poly.type
_entity_poly.pdbx_seq_one_letter_code
_entity_poly.pdbx_strand_id
1 'polypeptide(L)'
;MTDSSIWNEEVAVPKTLISYVDPGVEANTYFFLCAFHDMTNEVPEVSDFPALVAKLHKKGVSPSGKFGFPVSTYQGRLQQDTTECDTWEESFSRGIRRFFELGEDSQGYEQEMAELREAIMEKVIPRLLHPLETEGRSIFPCLMHGDLWDGNTSVDAAMGSPVIFDACSSYAHHECKSQVKDVIFPS
;
A
#
# COMPACT_ATOMS: atom_id res chain seq x y z
N MET A 1 13.57 -21.44 12.51
CA MET A 1 13.22 -20.27 13.34
C MET A 1 13.85 -19.06 12.67
N THR A 2 13.07 -18.36 11.86
CA THR A 2 13.50 -17.16 11.15
C THR A 2 13.64 -16.02 12.16
N ASP A 3 14.77 -15.32 12.12
CA ASP A 3 15.01 -14.20 13.01
C ASP A 3 14.02 -13.07 12.68
N SER A 4 13.15 -12.79 13.65
CA SER A 4 12.06 -11.84 13.47
C SER A 4 12.50 -10.36 13.62
N SER A 5 13.81 -10.15 13.78
CA SER A 5 14.49 -8.85 13.86
C SER A 5 14.45 -8.05 12.56
N ILE A 6 14.42 -8.72 11.39
CA ILE A 6 14.41 -8.07 10.06
C ILE A 6 13.19 -7.16 9.85
N TRP A 7 12.07 -7.44 10.54
CA TRP A 7 10.85 -6.62 10.48
C TRP A 7 10.85 -5.42 11.43
N ASN A 8 11.89 -5.31 12.27
CA ASN A 8 12.13 -4.15 13.12
C ASN A 8 13.28 -3.29 12.58
N GLU A 9 13.92 -3.68 11.47
CA GLU A 9 14.93 -2.84 10.85
C GLU A 9 14.20 -1.70 10.15
N GLU A 10 14.35 -0.48 10.69
CA GLU A 10 14.19 0.72 9.88
C GLU A 10 15.00 0.49 8.61
N VAL A 11 14.35 0.53 7.43
CA VAL A 11 15.07 0.45 6.16
C VAL A 11 16.18 1.49 6.23
N ALA A 12 17.43 1.02 6.31
CA ALA A 12 18.57 1.88 6.50
C ALA A 12 18.63 2.84 5.30
N VAL A 13 18.20 4.09 5.50
CA VAL A 13 18.43 5.14 4.51
C VAL A 13 19.95 5.26 4.38
N PRO A 14 20.55 5.01 3.20
CA PRO A 14 21.98 5.04 3.06
C PRO A 14 22.54 6.37 3.59
N LYS A 15 23.48 6.29 4.54
CA LYS A 15 24.18 7.47 5.11
C LYS A 15 24.95 8.27 4.05
N THR A 16 25.03 7.79 2.82
CA THR A 16 25.73 8.43 1.72
C THR A 16 24.85 8.35 0.48
N LEU A 17 24.25 9.48 0.12
CA LEU A 17 23.64 9.67 -1.19
C LEU A 17 24.79 9.68 -2.21
N ILE A 18 24.96 8.59 -2.97
CA ILE A 18 25.85 8.60 -4.14
C ILE A 18 25.14 9.43 -5.20
N SER A 19 25.51 10.70 -5.35
CA SER A 19 25.07 11.52 -6.46
C SER A 19 25.96 11.24 -7.67
N TYR A 20 25.47 10.45 -8.62
CA TYR A 20 26.07 10.31 -9.94
C TYR A 20 25.27 11.14 -10.94
N VAL A 21 25.95 11.99 -11.71
CA VAL A 21 25.34 12.76 -12.80
C VAL A 21 25.91 12.20 -14.10
N ASP A 22 25.10 11.44 -14.82
CA ASP A 22 25.43 10.97 -16.17
C ASP A 22 25.15 12.09 -17.18
N PRO A 23 26.15 12.61 -17.92
CA PRO A 23 25.94 13.65 -18.93
C PRO A 23 25.13 13.17 -20.15
N GLY A 24 24.90 11.86 -20.31
CA GLY A 24 24.03 11.28 -21.34
C GLY A 24 22.56 11.12 -20.91
N VAL A 25 22.24 11.41 -19.65
CA VAL A 25 20.87 11.35 -19.11
C VAL A 25 20.24 12.72 -19.21
N GLU A 26 19.01 12.79 -19.76
CA GLU A 26 18.27 14.05 -19.86
C GLU A 26 18.15 14.73 -18.50
N ALA A 27 18.26 16.07 -18.50
CA ALA A 27 18.03 16.88 -17.31
C ALA A 27 16.64 16.54 -16.72
N ASN A 28 16.58 16.30 -15.39
CA ASN A 28 15.40 15.85 -14.63
C ASN A 28 15.06 14.35 -14.71
N THR A 29 16.06 13.48 -14.84
CA THR A 29 15.87 12.05 -14.58
C THR A 29 16.15 11.73 -13.11
N TYR A 30 15.31 10.88 -12.52
CA TYR A 30 15.40 10.47 -11.12
C TYR A 30 15.64 8.96 -11.03
N PHE A 31 16.43 8.53 -10.03
CA PHE A 31 16.75 7.13 -9.79
C PHE A 31 16.51 6.78 -8.32
N PHE A 32 16.10 5.55 -8.06
CA PHE A 32 16.00 4.97 -6.73
C PHE A 32 17.10 3.91 -6.57
N LEU A 33 17.90 4.04 -5.51
CA LEU A 33 18.95 3.08 -5.17
C LEU A 33 18.53 2.36 -3.88
N CYS A 34 18.51 1.04 -3.91
CA CYS A 34 18.16 0.20 -2.77
C CYS A 34 19.13 -0.98 -2.63
N ALA A 35 18.98 -1.74 -1.55
CA ALA A 35 19.74 -2.97 -1.36
C ALA A 35 19.44 -3.97 -2.48
N PHE A 36 20.49 -4.62 -2.99
CA PHE A 36 20.33 -5.70 -3.95
C PHE A 36 20.05 -6.99 -3.18
N HIS A 37 18.90 -7.61 -3.45
CA HIS A 37 18.50 -8.92 -2.93
C HIS A 37 18.47 -9.91 -4.09
N ASP A 38 19.15 -11.04 -3.94
CA ASP A 38 19.04 -12.15 -4.89
C ASP A 38 17.75 -12.91 -4.56
N MET A 39 16.77 -12.89 -5.47
CA MET A 39 15.41 -13.35 -5.22
C MET A 39 15.12 -14.64 -5.99
N THR A 40 14.45 -15.60 -5.35
CA THR A 40 14.13 -16.89 -5.98
C THR A 40 13.00 -16.81 -7.01
N ASN A 41 12.28 -15.68 -7.10
CA ASN A 41 11.01 -15.52 -7.84
C ASN A 41 9.90 -16.49 -7.39
N GLU A 42 10.04 -17.08 -6.21
CA GLU A 42 9.01 -17.91 -5.59
C GLU A 42 8.14 -17.05 -4.65
N VAL A 43 6.87 -17.41 -4.56
CA VAL A 43 5.97 -16.81 -3.57
C VAL A 43 6.36 -17.33 -2.18
N PRO A 44 6.48 -16.47 -1.16
CA PRO A 44 6.77 -16.90 0.20
C PRO A 44 5.80 -17.95 0.74
N GLU A 45 6.34 -18.90 1.51
CA GLU A 45 5.58 -19.97 2.15
C GLU A 45 4.41 -19.45 2.99
N VAL A 46 3.24 -20.05 2.77
CA VAL A 46 1.96 -19.65 3.39
C VAL A 46 1.97 -19.85 4.91
N SER A 47 2.84 -20.73 5.43
CA SER A 47 2.92 -20.97 6.88
C SER A 47 3.42 -19.75 7.65
N ASP A 48 4.30 -18.95 7.03
CA ASP A 48 5.09 -17.93 7.74
C ASP A 48 4.76 -16.52 7.25
N PHE A 49 4.60 -16.34 5.93
CA PHE A 49 4.42 -15.02 5.33
C PHE A 49 3.19 -14.24 5.83
N PRO A 50 1.96 -14.81 5.87
CA PRO A 50 0.81 -14.09 6.42
C PRO A 50 0.99 -13.70 7.90
N ALA A 51 1.72 -14.49 8.70
CA ALA A 51 2.01 -14.12 10.09
C ALA A 51 2.93 -12.88 10.17
N LEU A 52 3.86 -12.73 9.23
CA LEU A 52 4.74 -11.57 9.13
C LEU A 52 3.98 -10.33 8.64
N VAL A 53 3.09 -10.47 7.65
CA VAL A 53 2.20 -9.38 7.20
C VAL A 53 1.27 -8.94 8.33
N ALA A 54 0.69 -9.88 9.09
CA ALA A 54 -0.12 -9.55 10.26
C ALA A 54 0.71 -8.83 11.34
N LYS A 55 1.99 -9.19 11.52
CA LYS A 55 2.91 -8.49 12.43
C LYS A 55 3.19 -7.06 11.95
N LEU A 56 3.38 -6.85 10.65
CA LEU A 56 3.50 -5.52 10.04
C LEU A 56 2.27 -4.67 10.35
N HIS A 57 1.06 -5.16 10.06
CA HIS A 57 -0.18 -4.42 10.30
C HIS A 57 -0.39 -4.10 11.79
N LYS A 58 -0.06 -5.04 12.69
CA LYS A 58 -0.18 -4.82 14.15
C LYS A 58 0.82 -3.81 14.71
N LYS A 59 2.02 -3.74 14.13
CA LYS A 59 3.10 -2.86 14.62
C LYS A 59 3.10 -1.49 13.96
N GLY A 60 2.71 -1.42 12.70
CA GLY A 60 2.68 -0.20 11.92
C GLY A 60 1.49 0.66 12.30
N VAL A 61 1.54 1.30 13.46
CA VAL A 61 0.49 2.24 13.90
C VAL A 61 0.80 3.62 13.33
N SER A 62 -0.24 4.32 12.85
CA SER A 62 -0.11 5.71 12.40
C SER A 62 0.43 6.60 13.55
N PRO A 63 1.56 7.31 13.36
CA PRO A 63 2.09 8.21 14.38
C PRO A 63 1.13 9.34 14.76
N SER A 64 0.30 9.79 13.81
CA SER A 64 -0.74 10.81 14.03
C SER A 64 -2.06 10.22 14.53
N GLY A 65 -2.21 8.89 14.51
CA GLY A 65 -3.47 8.20 14.77
C GLY A 65 -4.52 8.39 13.66
N LYS A 66 -4.14 8.98 12.52
CA LYS A 66 -5.02 9.27 11.38
C LYS A 66 -4.79 8.30 10.22
N PHE A 67 -5.81 8.12 9.37
CA PHE A 67 -5.68 7.48 8.07
C PHE A 67 -4.99 8.41 7.07
N GLY A 68 -4.38 7.86 6.02
CA GLY A 68 -3.62 8.63 5.02
C GLY A 68 -2.13 8.28 5.06
N PHE A 69 -1.26 9.19 4.63
CA PHE A 69 0.19 8.98 4.70
C PHE A 69 0.92 10.33 4.73
N PRO A 70 2.07 10.45 5.44
CA PRO A 70 2.78 11.74 5.56
C PRO A 70 3.41 12.23 4.25
N VAL A 71 3.50 11.38 3.24
CA VAL A 71 4.03 11.72 1.91
C VAL A 71 3.12 11.15 0.82
N SER A 72 3.13 11.78 -0.35
CA SER A 72 2.42 11.24 -1.52
C SER A 72 3.03 9.90 -1.93
N THR A 73 2.17 8.89 -2.08
CA THR A 73 2.53 7.58 -2.63
C THR A 73 1.91 7.40 -4.02
N TYR A 74 2.45 6.45 -4.76
CA TYR A 74 2.05 6.18 -6.14
C TYR A 74 1.80 4.68 -6.32
N GLN A 75 0.68 4.34 -6.93
CA GLN A 75 0.44 2.98 -7.42
C GLN A 75 0.76 2.97 -8.92
N GLY A 76 1.95 2.48 -9.26
CA GLY A 76 2.52 2.68 -10.59
C GLY A 76 2.71 4.17 -10.89
N ARG A 77 1.99 4.70 -11.88
CA ARG A 77 2.03 6.14 -12.24
C ARG A 77 0.93 6.97 -11.59
N LEU A 78 0.04 6.33 -10.83
CA LEU A 78 -1.16 6.96 -10.29
C LEU A 78 -0.86 7.49 -8.88
N GLN A 79 -0.79 8.82 -8.74
CA GLN A 79 -0.66 9.46 -7.44
C GLN A 79 -1.89 9.20 -6.58
N GLN A 80 -1.68 8.65 -5.39
CA GLN A 80 -2.74 8.40 -4.42
C GLN A 80 -3.04 9.65 -3.60
N ASP A 81 -4.30 9.81 -3.20
CA ASP A 81 -4.66 10.78 -2.17
C ASP A 81 -4.25 10.23 -0.80
N THR A 82 -3.24 10.87 -0.22
CA THR A 82 -2.64 10.51 1.08
C THR A 82 -3.03 11.49 2.19
N THR A 83 -3.96 12.41 1.89
CA THR A 83 -4.37 13.45 2.84
C THR A 83 -4.91 12.82 4.11
N GLU A 84 -4.36 13.24 5.25
CA GLU A 84 -4.76 12.68 6.54
C GLU A 84 -6.25 12.95 6.84
N CYS A 85 -6.90 11.98 7.48
CA CYS A 85 -8.29 12.08 7.92
C CYS A 85 -8.57 11.16 9.12
N ASP A 86 -9.68 11.42 9.80
CA ASP A 86 -10.02 10.77 11.07
C ASP A 86 -10.82 9.46 10.89
N THR A 87 -11.46 9.27 9.75
CA THR A 87 -12.33 8.10 9.50
C THR A 87 -11.87 7.28 8.31
N TRP A 88 -12.08 5.98 8.39
CA TRP A 88 -11.79 5.07 7.29
C TRP A 88 -12.71 5.34 6.10
N GLU A 89 -13.99 5.62 6.35
CA GLU A 89 -14.96 5.97 5.32
C GLU A 89 -14.48 7.15 4.46
N GLU A 90 -13.97 8.21 5.10
CA GLU A 90 -13.44 9.39 4.40
C GLU A 90 -12.18 9.04 3.59
N SER A 91 -11.24 8.31 4.19
CA SER A 91 -9.99 7.90 3.51
C SER A 91 -10.27 7.08 2.26
N PHE A 92 -11.14 6.07 2.38
CA PHE A 92 -11.53 5.22 1.26
C PHE A 92 -12.27 6.00 0.18
N SER A 93 -13.20 6.89 0.58
CA SER A 93 -13.94 7.77 -0.33
C SER A 93 -13.02 8.66 -1.16
N ARG A 94 -11.98 9.25 -0.54
CA ARG A 94 -10.96 10.04 -1.24
C ARG A 94 -10.21 9.21 -2.26
N GLY A 95 -9.78 8.00 -1.89
CA GLY A 95 -9.10 7.07 -2.81
C GLY A 95 -9.95 6.68 -4.03
N ILE A 96 -11.22 6.33 -3.83
CA ILE A 96 -12.14 6.00 -4.93
C ILE A 96 -12.42 7.21 -5.81
N ARG A 97 -12.66 8.39 -5.22
CA ARG A 97 -12.85 9.63 -5.99
C ARG A 97 -11.63 9.90 -6.87
N ARG A 98 -10.42 9.82 -6.31
CA ARG A 98 -9.17 10.02 -7.04
C ARG A 98 -9.01 9.02 -8.19
N PHE A 99 -9.42 7.76 -7.99
CA PHE A 99 -9.41 6.75 -9.05
C PHE A 99 -10.31 7.14 -10.23
N PHE A 100 -11.53 7.60 -9.96
CA PHE A 100 -12.43 8.07 -11.02
C PHE A 100 -11.90 9.33 -11.73
N GLU A 101 -11.37 10.30 -10.99
CA GLU A 101 -10.76 11.51 -11.55
C GLU A 101 -9.61 11.16 -12.51
N LEU A 102 -8.72 10.26 -12.11
CA LEU A 102 -7.62 9.80 -12.95
C LEU A 102 -8.10 9.06 -14.21
N GLY A 103 -9.18 8.28 -14.08
CA GLY A 103 -9.84 7.63 -15.22
C GLY A 103 -10.38 8.66 -16.22
N GLU A 104 -11.14 9.63 -15.72
CA GLU A 104 -11.74 10.72 -16.50
C GLU A 104 -10.68 11.61 -17.16
N ASP A 105 -9.61 11.96 -16.45
CA ASP A 105 -8.47 12.72 -16.99
C ASP A 105 -7.79 11.98 -18.16
N SER A 106 -7.76 10.65 -18.10
CA SER A 106 -7.06 9.82 -19.09
C SER A 106 -7.91 9.43 -20.31
N GLN A 107 -9.21 9.17 -20.11
CA GLN A 107 -10.12 8.66 -21.15
C GLN A 107 -11.18 9.68 -21.58
N GLY A 108 -11.31 10.79 -20.87
CA GLY A 108 -12.38 11.75 -21.03
C GLY A 108 -13.62 11.42 -20.19
N TYR A 109 -14.57 12.35 -20.19
CA TYR A 109 -15.84 12.21 -19.47
C TYR A 109 -16.77 11.19 -20.12
N GLU A 110 -17.31 10.29 -19.30
CA GLU A 110 -18.36 9.35 -19.68
C GLU A 110 -19.51 9.40 -18.67
N GLN A 111 -20.74 9.60 -19.16
CA GLN A 111 -21.91 9.76 -18.30
C GLN A 111 -22.17 8.54 -17.41
N GLU A 112 -22.02 7.31 -17.95
CA GLU A 112 -22.23 6.09 -17.17
C GLU A 112 -21.23 5.96 -16.02
N MET A 113 -19.97 6.34 -16.23
CA MET A 113 -18.95 6.36 -15.17
C MET A 113 -19.22 7.43 -14.12
N ALA A 114 -19.74 8.60 -14.52
CA ALA A 114 -20.14 9.63 -13.58
C ALA A 114 -21.32 9.19 -12.69
N GLU A 115 -22.36 8.58 -13.28
CA GLU A 115 -23.51 8.03 -12.55
C GLU A 115 -23.08 6.88 -11.61
N LEU A 116 -22.15 6.02 -12.05
CA LEU A 116 -21.58 4.97 -11.22
C LEU A 116 -20.79 5.54 -10.04
N ARG A 117 -19.94 6.55 -10.28
CA ARG A 117 -19.21 7.26 -9.23
C ARG A 117 -20.17 7.81 -8.18
N GLU A 118 -21.21 8.53 -8.60
CA GLU A 118 -22.23 9.05 -7.67
C GLU A 118 -22.90 7.95 -6.85
N ALA A 119 -23.32 6.85 -7.50
CA ALA A 119 -23.94 5.73 -6.81
C ALA A 119 -22.99 5.08 -5.78
N ILE A 120 -21.71 4.93 -6.11
CA ILE A 120 -20.71 4.38 -5.18
C ILE A 120 -20.52 5.32 -3.98
N MET A 121 -20.34 6.61 -4.24
CA MET A 121 -20.04 7.61 -3.22
C MET A 121 -21.23 7.88 -2.29
N GLU A 122 -22.46 7.92 -2.81
CA GLU A 122 -23.64 8.27 -2.03
C GLU A 122 -24.30 7.07 -1.35
N LYS A 123 -24.15 5.87 -1.92
CA LYS A 123 -24.90 4.68 -1.46
C LYS A 123 -23.99 3.56 -1.01
N VAL A 124 -23.02 3.15 -1.83
CA VAL A 124 -22.24 1.94 -1.55
C VAL A 124 -21.29 2.17 -0.38
N ILE A 125 -20.46 3.21 -0.45
CA ILE A 125 -19.46 3.49 0.58
C ILE A 125 -20.11 3.74 1.95
N PRO A 126 -21.10 4.64 2.09
CA PRO A 126 -21.71 4.88 3.39
C PRO A 126 -22.41 3.63 3.95
N ARG A 127 -23.05 2.81 3.12
CA ARG A 127 -23.73 1.60 3.61
C ARG A 127 -22.78 0.51 4.08
N LEU A 128 -21.59 0.42 3.49
CA LEU A 128 -20.62 -0.62 3.81
C LEU A 128 -19.61 -0.19 4.88
N LEU A 129 -19.12 1.04 4.83
CA LEU A 129 -18.03 1.51 5.69
C LEU A 129 -18.53 2.21 6.94
N HIS A 130 -19.59 3.02 6.86
CA HIS A 130 -20.12 3.74 8.03
C HIS A 130 -20.47 2.82 9.21
N PRO A 131 -21.08 1.63 9.01
CA PRO A 131 -21.33 0.70 10.11
C PRO A 131 -20.05 0.32 10.85
N LEU A 132 -18.91 0.20 10.16
CA LEU A 132 -17.66 -0.26 10.75
C LEU A 132 -17.09 0.70 11.81
N GLU A 133 -17.51 1.96 11.79
CA GLU A 133 -17.06 3.02 12.70
C GLU A 133 -18.20 3.59 13.57
N THR A 134 -19.36 2.92 13.58
CA THR A 134 -20.54 3.31 14.37
C THR A 134 -21.00 2.19 15.30
N GLU A 135 -21.98 2.48 16.15
CA GLU A 135 -22.52 1.52 17.14
C GLU A 135 -21.45 0.99 18.11
N GLY A 136 -20.46 1.83 18.44
CA GLY A 136 -19.35 1.48 19.32
C GLY A 136 -18.22 0.69 18.66
N ARG A 137 -18.29 0.48 17.33
CA ARG A 137 -17.17 -0.05 16.54
C ARG A 137 -16.21 1.06 16.16
N SER A 138 -14.95 0.69 15.96
CA SER A 138 -13.88 1.60 15.56
C SER A 138 -12.88 0.87 14.68
N ILE A 139 -12.46 1.54 13.61
CA ILE A 139 -11.31 1.10 12.83
C ILE A 139 -10.09 1.92 13.26
N PHE A 140 -8.93 1.26 13.33
CA PHE A 140 -7.67 1.94 13.56
C PHE A 140 -6.79 1.92 12.31
N PRO A 141 -6.08 3.02 12.01
CA PRO A 141 -5.16 3.09 10.89
C PRO A 141 -3.92 2.23 11.13
N CYS A 142 -3.68 1.26 10.27
CA CYS A 142 -2.46 0.46 10.25
C CYS A 142 -1.68 0.63 8.94
N LEU A 143 -0.37 0.48 9.01
CA LEU A 143 0.54 0.56 7.88
C LEU A 143 0.27 -0.61 6.94
N MET A 144 -0.13 -0.26 5.72
CA MET A 144 -0.36 -1.19 4.62
C MET A 144 0.75 -1.07 3.60
N HIS A 145 1.12 -2.19 2.97
CA HIS A 145 1.98 -2.19 1.79
C HIS A 145 1.31 -1.50 0.59
N GLY A 146 -0.01 -1.62 0.47
CA GLY A 146 -0.82 -0.95 -0.56
C GLY A 146 -0.87 -1.65 -1.92
N ASP A 147 0.18 -2.39 -2.30
CA ASP A 147 0.26 -3.14 -3.57
C ASP A 147 0.83 -4.55 -3.36
N LEU A 148 0.26 -5.31 -2.42
CA LEU A 148 0.79 -6.63 -2.07
C LEU A 148 0.12 -7.74 -2.90
N TRP A 149 0.90 -8.31 -3.82
CA TRP A 149 0.54 -9.42 -4.71
C TRP A 149 1.82 -10.20 -5.09
N ASP A 150 1.69 -11.33 -5.78
CA ASP A 150 2.81 -12.24 -6.09
C ASP A 150 3.97 -11.58 -6.85
N GLY A 151 3.71 -10.52 -7.62
CA GLY A 151 4.75 -9.76 -8.32
C GLY A 151 5.57 -8.82 -7.43
N ASN A 152 5.07 -8.50 -6.24
CA ASN A 152 5.70 -7.57 -5.28
C ASN A 152 6.16 -8.28 -4.00
N THR A 153 6.34 -9.59 -4.08
CA THR A 153 6.90 -10.41 -3.01
C THR A 153 7.79 -11.50 -3.56
N SER A 154 8.82 -11.88 -2.80
CA SER A 154 9.66 -13.02 -3.13
C SER A 154 10.35 -13.57 -1.88
N VAL A 155 11.24 -14.54 -2.05
CA VAL A 155 12.13 -15.05 -1.01
C VAL A 155 13.56 -14.66 -1.36
N ASP A 156 14.25 -14.06 -0.39
CA ASP A 156 15.69 -13.79 -0.50
C ASP A 156 16.45 -15.13 -0.51
N ALA A 157 17.23 -15.39 -1.55
CA ALA A 157 17.92 -16.66 -1.75
C ALA A 157 19.04 -16.91 -0.72
N ALA A 158 19.65 -15.85 -0.17
CA ALA A 158 20.71 -15.97 0.82
C ALA A 158 20.15 -16.18 2.23
N MET A 159 19.06 -15.47 2.57
CA MET A 159 18.45 -15.50 3.90
C MET A 159 17.34 -16.54 4.05
N GLY A 160 16.74 -16.96 2.94
CA GLY A 160 15.53 -17.80 2.91
C GLY A 160 14.30 -17.10 3.52
N SER A 161 14.32 -15.77 3.65
CA SER A 161 13.25 -15.00 4.28
C SER A 161 12.38 -14.28 3.26
N PRO A 162 11.08 -14.08 3.54
CA PRO A 162 10.21 -13.31 2.67
C PRO A 162 10.65 -11.85 2.56
N VAL A 163 10.56 -11.31 1.35
CA VAL A 163 10.77 -9.90 1.02
C VAL A 163 9.54 -9.34 0.32
N ILE A 164 9.25 -8.07 0.56
CA ILE A 164 8.17 -7.29 -0.09
C ILE A 164 8.78 -6.01 -0.64
N PHE A 165 8.32 -5.57 -1.80
CA PHE A 165 8.90 -4.43 -2.52
C PHE A 165 7.83 -3.69 -3.35
N ASP A 166 8.18 -2.52 -3.89
CA ASP A 166 7.27 -1.66 -4.67
C ASP A 166 5.99 -1.28 -3.91
N ALA A 167 6.15 -0.93 -2.63
CA ALA A 167 5.06 -0.50 -1.77
C ALA A 167 4.44 0.83 -2.21
N CYS A 168 3.11 0.91 -2.16
CA CYS A 168 2.34 2.14 -2.29
C CYS A 168 1.65 2.45 -0.95
N SER A 169 2.50 2.63 0.07
CA SER A 169 2.08 2.58 1.46
C SER A 169 1.03 3.62 1.85
N SER A 170 0.16 3.22 2.77
CA SER A 170 -0.75 4.14 3.47
C SER A 170 -1.12 3.57 4.83
N TYR A 171 -1.58 4.45 5.72
CA TYR A 171 -2.29 4.07 6.93
C TYR A 171 -3.78 3.92 6.59
N ALA A 172 -4.24 2.67 6.59
CA ALA A 172 -5.57 2.27 6.13
C ALA A 172 -6.18 1.21 7.05
N HIS A 173 -7.41 0.78 6.75
CA HIS A 173 -7.97 -0.41 7.39
C HIS A 173 -7.14 -1.66 7.06
N HIS A 174 -6.92 -2.55 8.03
CA HIS A 174 -6.07 -3.73 7.88
C HIS A 174 -6.52 -4.74 6.81
N GLU A 175 -7.80 -4.72 6.43
CA GLU A 175 -8.34 -5.54 5.33
C GLU A 175 -8.22 -4.86 3.96
N CYS A 176 -7.78 -3.59 3.91
CA CYS A 176 -7.68 -2.85 2.66
C CYS A 176 -6.51 -3.35 1.80
N LYS A 177 -6.78 -3.76 0.56
CA LYS A 177 -5.76 -4.05 -0.49
C LYS A 177 -4.71 -5.13 -0.14
N SER A 178 -5.06 -6.12 0.68
CA SER A 178 -4.27 -7.34 0.76
C SER A 178 -4.72 -8.31 -0.35
N GLN A 179 -4.00 -8.33 -1.48
CA GLN A 179 -4.38 -9.10 -2.68
C GLN A 179 -3.42 -10.27 -2.98
N VAL A 180 -2.88 -10.91 -1.94
CA VAL A 180 -2.19 -12.20 -2.12
C VAL A 180 -3.27 -13.26 -2.28
N LYS A 181 -3.60 -13.56 -3.55
CA LYS A 181 -4.76 -14.38 -3.98
C LYS A 181 -4.83 -15.75 -3.31
N ASP A 182 -3.68 -16.31 -2.91
CA ASP A 182 -3.58 -17.67 -2.38
C ASP A 182 -3.27 -17.74 -0.87
N VAL A 183 -3.13 -16.61 -0.18
CA VAL A 183 -2.64 -16.59 1.21
C VAL A 183 -3.71 -16.17 2.23
N ILE A 184 -4.71 -15.39 1.83
CA ILE A 184 -5.69 -14.81 2.76
C ILE A 184 -7.03 -15.56 2.77
N PHE A 185 -7.37 -16.23 1.66
CA PHE A 185 -8.60 -17.02 1.55
C PHE A 185 -8.26 -18.39 0.95
N PRO A 186 -7.86 -19.39 1.76
CA PRO A 186 -7.78 -20.76 1.26
C PRO A 186 -9.18 -21.22 0.86
N SER A 187 -9.29 -21.82 -0.33
CA SER A 187 -10.50 -22.48 -0.86
C SER A 187 -10.98 -23.64 0.01
#